data_AF-A0A2G5WL26-F1
#
_entry.id   AF-A0A2G5WL26-F1
#
_cell.length_a   1.000
_cell.length_b   1.000
_cell.length_c   1.000
_cell.angle_alpha   90.00
_cell.angle_beta   90.00
_cell.angle_gamma   90.00
#
_symmetry.space_group_name_H-M   'P 1'
#
loop_
_entity.id
_entity.type
_entity.pdbx_description
1 polymer ?
#
loop_
_entity_poly.entity_id
_entity_poly.type
_entity_poly.pdbx_seq_one_letter_code
_entity_poly.pdbx_strand_id
1 'polypeptide(L)'
;MGNNEKCPCESGKIVQECCGKTSEPGTNQIQIELRSVLNSYYETSLAPAEVRALEVLLKEWAARLGDWMQEEELVTNVSDYYFFIVRKDLWRRHLVKALNRTQNKAVRNILKSWQNSFITFAEVVSADEQVYHMKEILGEGEYLLAKEPGEPSDVKAVLAIVLEELRNDERHVMPISAIAVNEHMSKELVSQVQKLAETADENNSFEFFKNHLVDIYEFICKLDAQTLTDVVEQNFTPLQREVVEIVDAKLESEELYPGAYEMLLSLMAYYFTDEQPKFRKPEVLAAAAFQLAVDLEMMPNTYTQTEVGKMFGVSVSSYRKHTDALKGKVDDLEQMMNEGNSGVAYYVGTDPRPTEQTNWQVHMLSLKNNFETLEEAQAFIQQAIQKPFEPENQQQEAQMLCYMAYNAETVEQRHDFALQAFGADPTNVDALLLQAEFTEALEEKEKLFKQAIFSGEKQFNNQAEDAWAFAPNRPYLRSLLSYGVWLYSNERYTESSELFMRLLTLDLHDHQGVRYLAIASLIYQDEIEQAERVHEACAEISQEDAAYHYLAWLIEMDKTQGESEHSAEFFKKAERLNPYVGALIHAGAEKAPFPKSASVKPGTPDEAHYIWFML
;
A
#
# COMPACT_ATOMS: atom_id res chain seq x y z
N MET A 1 -18.74 -10.93 3.71
CA MET A 1 -19.77 -11.70 3.00
C MET A 1 -19.15 -12.43 1.82
N GLY A 2 -18.87 -13.72 1.99
CA GLY A 2 -18.31 -14.58 0.96
C GLY A 2 -19.33 -15.12 -0.04
N ASN A 3 -18.83 -15.66 -1.16
CA ASN A 3 -19.63 -16.19 -2.26
C ASN A 3 -20.55 -17.37 -1.89
N ASN A 4 -20.13 -18.16 -0.89
CA ASN A 4 -20.86 -19.32 -0.40
C ASN A 4 -21.83 -19.00 0.74
N GLU A 5 -21.88 -17.75 1.23
CA GLU A 5 -22.85 -17.34 2.24
C GLU A 5 -24.26 -17.22 1.64
N LYS A 6 -25.29 -17.31 2.48
CA LYS A 6 -26.68 -17.04 2.05
C LYS A 6 -26.82 -15.58 1.63
N CYS A 7 -27.43 -15.35 0.49
CA CYS A 7 -27.64 -14.00 0.00
C CYS A 7 -28.72 -13.27 0.84
N PRO A 8 -28.47 -12.05 1.34
CA PRO A 8 -29.42 -11.28 2.15
C PRO A 8 -30.58 -10.71 1.32
N CYS A 9 -30.80 -11.21 0.10
CA CYS A 9 -31.90 -10.90 -0.80
C CYS A 9 -33.21 -11.65 -0.44
N GLU A 10 -33.22 -12.44 0.65
CA GLU A 10 -34.31 -13.35 1.06
C GLU A 10 -34.67 -14.45 0.04
N SER A 11 -33.85 -14.65 -1.01
CA SER A 11 -34.13 -15.67 -2.03
C SER A 11 -33.86 -17.10 -1.58
N GLY A 12 -33.15 -17.29 -0.46
CA GLY A 12 -32.66 -18.59 0.02
C GLY A 12 -31.46 -19.15 -0.76
N LYS A 13 -31.01 -18.48 -1.85
CA LYS A 13 -29.81 -18.86 -2.61
C LYS A 13 -28.54 -18.30 -1.96
N ILE A 14 -27.41 -18.90 -2.30
CA ILE A 14 -26.09 -18.36 -1.97
C ILE A 14 -25.78 -17.11 -2.80
N VAL A 15 -24.85 -16.29 -2.30
CA VAL A 15 -24.49 -14.99 -2.88
C VAL A 15 -24.10 -15.08 -4.35
N GLN A 16 -23.21 -16.01 -4.72
CA GLN A 16 -22.76 -16.22 -6.10
C GLN A 16 -23.87 -16.67 -7.07
N GLU A 17 -25.02 -17.13 -6.55
CA GLU A 17 -26.18 -17.57 -7.34
C GLU A 17 -27.41 -16.62 -7.22
N CYS A 18 -27.33 -15.54 -6.42
CA CYS A 18 -28.35 -14.48 -6.30
C CYS A 18 -27.77 -13.13 -6.72
N CYS A 19 -27.75 -12.18 -5.79
CA CYS A 19 -27.44 -10.77 -6.00
C CYS A 19 -25.95 -10.48 -6.05
N GLY A 20 -25.10 -11.44 -5.68
CA GLY A 20 -23.65 -11.34 -5.80
C GLY A 20 -23.10 -11.99 -7.06
N LYS A 21 -23.97 -12.52 -7.92
CA LYS A 21 -23.55 -13.20 -9.14
C LYS A 21 -22.78 -12.24 -10.04
N THR A 22 -21.53 -12.60 -10.32
CA THR A 22 -20.64 -11.95 -11.29
C THR A 22 -20.24 -12.96 -12.37
N SER A 23 -19.63 -12.46 -13.45
CA SER A 23 -19.00 -13.29 -14.49
C SER A 23 -17.61 -13.78 -14.09
N GLU A 24 -17.00 -13.18 -13.08
CA GLU A 24 -15.63 -13.47 -12.64
C GLU A 24 -15.61 -14.39 -11.40
N PRO A 25 -14.83 -15.49 -11.42
CA PRO A 25 -14.67 -16.35 -10.27
C PRO A 25 -14.08 -15.61 -9.06
N GLY A 26 -14.65 -15.83 -7.87
CA GLY A 26 -14.12 -15.26 -6.62
C GLY A 26 -14.58 -13.83 -6.32
N THR A 27 -15.18 -13.12 -7.27
CA THR A 27 -15.76 -11.79 -7.03
C THR A 27 -17.23 -11.89 -6.65
N ASN A 28 -17.73 -10.85 -5.99
CA ASN A 28 -19.11 -10.76 -5.53
C ASN A 28 -19.63 -9.35 -5.80
N GLN A 29 -20.68 -9.24 -6.63
CA GLN A 29 -21.28 -7.95 -7.01
C GLN A 29 -21.72 -7.13 -5.79
N ILE A 30 -22.16 -7.79 -4.71
CA ILE A 30 -22.55 -7.13 -3.47
C ILE A 30 -21.35 -6.41 -2.86
N GLN A 31 -20.19 -7.07 -2.75
CA GLN A 31 -18.98 -6.45 -2.19
C GLN A 31 -18.48 -5.29 -3.04
N ILE A 32 -18.52 -5.44 -4.37
CA ILE A 32 -18.13 -4.38 -5.32
C ILE A 32 -19.01 -3.14 -5.12
N GLU A 33 -20.34 -3.32 -5.12
CA GLU A 33 -21.28 -2.20 -4.92
C GLU A 33 -21.10 -1.55 -3.54
N LEU A 34 -20.95 -2.35 -2.47
CA LEU A 34 -20.75 -1.84 -1.11
C LEU A 34 -19.45 -1.05 -0.97
N ARG A 35 -18.34 -1.56 -1.54
CA ARG A 35 -17.05 -0.86 -1.57
C ARG A 35 -17.13 0.44 -2.35
N SER A 36 -17.83 0.46 -3.49
CA SER A 36 -18.10 1.68 -4.25
C SER A 36 -18.88 2.72 -3.44
N VAL A 37 -19.87 2.28 -2.65
CA VAL A 37 -20.61 3.19 -1.76
C VAL A 37 -19.72 3.79 -0.68
N LEU A 38 -18.80 3.03 -0.08
CA LEU A 38 -17.83 3.56 0.89
C LEU A 38 -16.84 4.52 0.24
N ASN A 39 -16.19 4.12 -0.85
CA ASN A 39 -15.19 4.94 -1.54
C ASN A 39 -15.79 6.29 -1.98
N SER A 40 -16.99 6.26 -2.58
CA SER A 40 -17.67 7.49 -3.00
C SER A 40 -18.06 8.42 -1.84
N TYR A 41 -18.09 7.92 -0.60
CA TYR A 41 -18.31 8.75 0.58
C TYR A 41 -17.06 9.55 0.93
N TYR A 42 -15.89 8.91 0.94
CA TYR A 42 -14.60 9.59 1.14
C TYR A 42 -14.25 10.55 0.00
N GLU A 43 -14.72 10.29 -1.21
CA GLU A 43 -14.58 11.18 -2.37
C GLU A 43 -15.55 12.38 -2.34
N THR A 44 -16.54 12.39 -1.45
CA THR A 44 -17.53 13.47 -1.40
C THR A 44 -16.91 14.74 -0.80
N SER A 45 -16.91 15.82 -1.57
CA SER A 45 -16.45 17.13 -1.12
C SER A 45 -17.18 17.61 0.14
N LEU A 46 -16.40 18.03 1.13
CA LEU A 46 -16.91 18.64 2.34
C LEU A 46 -17.19 20.13 2.15
N ALA A 47 -18.26 20.60 2.80
CA ALA A 47 -18.50 22.03 2.89
C ALA A 47 -17.43 22.67 3.80
N PRO A 48 -17.05 23.95 3.59
CA PRO A 48 -15.99 24.60 4.38
C PRO A 48 -16.24 24.61 5.90
N ALA A 49 -17.50 24.53 6.34
CA ALA A 49 -17.83 24.43 7.76
C ALA A 49 -17.47 23.05 8.35
N GLU A 50 -17.61 21.99 7.57
CA GLU A 50 -17.23 20.62 7.94
C GLU A 50 -15.71 20.49 8.03
N VAL A 51 -14.99 21.08 7.06
CA VAL A 51 -13.52 21.08 7.04
C VAL A 51 -12.98 21.72 8.31
N ARG A 52 -13.49 22.91 8.69
CA ARG A 52 -13.07 23.59 9.93
C ARG A 52 -13.38 22.78 11.18
N ALA A 53 -14.52 22.08 11.22
CA ALA A 53 -14.87 21.25 12.37
C ALA A 53 -13.93 20.04 12.50
N LEU A 54 -13.59 19.41 11.37
CA LEU A 54 -12.61 18.33 11.34
C LEU A 54 -11.20 18.81 11.74
N GLU A 55 -10.75 19.97 11.25
CA GLU A 55 -9.46 20.58 11.64
C GLU A 55 -9.37 20.85 13.15
N VAL A 56 -10.47 21.30 13.78
CA VAL A 56 -10.50 21.51 15.24
C VAL A 56 -10.34 20.18 15.97
N LEU A 57 -11.04 19.15 15.52
CA LEU A 57 -10.98 17.83 16.13
C LEU A 57 -9.60 17.17 15.97
N LEU A 58 -8.99 17.34 14.79
CA LEU A 58 -7.61 16.92 14.52
C LEU A 58 -6.64 17.58 15.49
N LYS A 59 -6.77 18.89 15.72
CA LYS A 59 -5.93 19.62 16.68
C LYS A 59 -6.11 19.15 18.12
N GLU A 60 -7.35 18.88 18.54
CA GLU A 60 -7.62 18.35 19.88
C GLU A 60 -7.01 16.97 20.09
N TRP A 61 -7.15 16.08 19.11
CA TRP A 61 -6.57 14.73 19.19
C TRP A 61 -5.05 14.78 19.09
N ALA A 62 -4.47 15.60 18.19
CA ALA A 62 -3.02 15.79 18.07
C ALA A 62 -2.40 16.28 19.37
N ALA A 63 -3.06 17.19 20.09
CA ALA A 63 -2.56 17.71 21.36
C ALA A 63 -2.50 16.65 22.48
N ARG A 64 -3.25 15.55 22.35
CA ARG A 64 -3.28 14.45 23.35
C ARG A 64 -2.49 13.23 22.91
N LEU A 65 -2.52 12.91 21.62
CA LEU A 65 -2.01 11.68 21.06
C LEU A 65 -0.77 11.88 20.18
N GLY A 66 -0.41 13.12 19.81
CA GLY A 66 0.65 13.39 18.83
C GLY A 66 2.04 12.91 19.23
N ASP A 67 2.31 12.76 20.53
CA ASP A 67 3.57 12.18 21.02
C ASP A 67 3.60 10.65 20.86
N TRP A 68 2.44 10.01 20.69
CA TRP A 68 2.26 8.55 20.69
C TRP A 68 1.81 7.99 19.33
N MET A 69 1.22 8.82 18.47
CA MET A 69 0.56 8.42 17.23
C MET A 69 1.08 9.25 16.04
N GLN A 70 1.39 8.55 14.94
CA GLN A 70 1.85 9.19 13.71
C GLN A 70 0.76 10.06 13.10
N GLU A 71 1.16 11.11 12.38
CA GLU A 71 0.23 12.09 11.80
C GLU A 71 -0.78 11.44 10.84
N GLU A 72 -0.33 10.51 9.99
CA GLU A 72 -1.19 9.81 9.04
C GLU A 72 -2.25 8.94 9.73
N GLU A 73 -1.85 8.22 10.79
CA GLU A 73 -2.74 7.38 11.59
C GLU A 73 -3.75 8.25 12.35
N LEU A 74 -3.29 9.37 12.93
CA LEU A 74 -4.13 10.35 13.61
C LEU A 74 -5.19 10.92 12.65
N VAL A 75 -4.77 11.35 11.45
CA VAL A 75 -5.67 11.89 10.43
C VAL A 75 -6.73 10.87 10.04
N THR A 76 -6.33 9.60 9.88
CA THR A 76 -7.23 8.50 9.52
C THR A 76 -8.25 8.23 10.63
N ASN A 77 -7.80 8.01 11.87
CA ASN A 77 -8.65 7.73 13.02
C ASN A 77 -9.64 8.86 13.31
N VAL A 78 -9.19 10.11 13.24
CA VAL A 78 -10.04 11.29 13.45
C VAL A 78 -11.05 11.46 12.32
N SER A 79 -10.66 11.19 11.07
CA SER A 79 -11.56 11.26 9.92
C SER A 79 -12.69 10.22 10.03
N ASP A 80 -12.37 8.98 10.36
CA ASP A 80 -13.36 7.92 10.53
C ASP A 80 -14.31 8.21 11.71
N TYR A 81 -13.75 8.67 12.82
CA TYR A 81 -14.55 9.14 13.96
C TYR A 81 -15.48 10.29 13.56
N TYR A 82 -14.98 11.28 12.82
CA TYR A 82 -15.77 12.42 12.39
C TYR A 82 -16.91 11.98 11.44
N PHE A 83 -16.62 11.21 10.41
CA PHE A 83 -17.59 10.88 9.37
C PHE A 83 -18.65 9.88 9.84
N PHE A 84 -18.24 8.85 10.57
CA PHE A 84 -19.15 7.76 10.93
C PHE A 84 -19.81 7.97 12.29
N ILE A 85 -19.23 8.76 13.19
CA ILE A 85 -19.77 8.97 14.54
C ILE A 85 -20.28 10.39 14.73
N VAL A 86 -19.43 11.42 14.57
CA VAL A 86 -19.80 12.82 14.83
C VAL A 86 -20.83 13.32 13.81
N ARG A 87 -20.58 13.08 12.52
CA ARG A 87 -21.40 13.49 11.38
C ARG A 87 -22.07 12.33 10.68
N LYS A 88 -22.59 11.40 11.47
CA LYS A 88 -23.44 10.29 11.00
C LYS A 88 -24.62 10.74 10.12
N ASP A 89 -25.06 12.00 10.23
CA ASP A 89 -26.06 12.59 9.32
C ASP A 89 -25.55 12.75 7.87
N LEU A 90 -24.27 13.05 7.66
CA LEU A 90 -23.64 13.10 6.33
C LEU A 90 -23.63 11.70 5.73
N TRP A 91 -23.20 10.71 6.51
CA TRP A 91 -23.20 9.31 6.11
C TRP A 91 -24.61 8.83 5.72
N ARG A 92 -25.61 9.09 6.56
CA ARG A 92 -27.01 8.75 6.25
C ARG A 92 -27.52 9.42 4.97
N ARG A 93 -27.17 10.70 4.74
CA ARG A 93 -27.52 11.40 3.50
C ARG A 93 -26.87 10.76 2.28
N HIS A 94 -25.62 10.34 2.39
CA HIS A 94 -24.92 9.60 1.34
C HIS A 94 -25.62 8.27 1.05
N LEU A 95 -25.94 7.50 2.10
CA LEU A 95 -26.66 6.24 1.98
C LEU A 95 -28.03 6.37 1.32
N VAL A 96 -28.78 7.45 1.59
CA VAL A 96 -30.06 7.70 0.90
C VAL A 96 -29.85 7.83 -0.62
N LYS A 97 -28.77 8.51 -1.06
CA LYS A 97 -28.43 8.60 -2.48
C LYS A 97 -28.04 7.23 -3.05
N ALA A 98 -27.21 6.47 -2.33
CA ALA A 98 -26.80 5.12 -2.72
C ALA A 98 -28.01 4.17 -2.84
N LEU A 99 -28.92 4.18 -1.86
CA LEU A 99 -30.17 3.42 -1.85
C LEU A 99 -31.10 3.78 -3.01
N ASN A 100 -31.05 4.99 -3.54
CA ASN A 100 -31.84 5.38 -4.71
C ASN A 100 -31.20 4.93 -6.04
N ARG A 101 -29.89 4.69 -6.06
CA ARG A 101 -29.12 4.28 -7.25
C ARG A 101 -29.12 2.77 -7.46
N THR A 102 -28.94 1.99 -6.39
CA THR A 102 -28.85 0.52 -6.52
C THR A 102 -30.22 -0.15 -6.65
N GLN A 103 -30.35 -1.06 -7.61
CA GLN A 103 -31.49 -1.98 -7.74
C GLN A 103 -31.21 -3.35 -7.10
N ASN A 104 -29.99 -3.57 -6.62
CA ASN A 104 -29.57 -4.82 -6.03
C ASN A 104 -30.20 -5.00 -4.64
N LYS A 105 -31.11 -5.98 -4.50
CA LYS A 105 -31.88 -6.19 -3.26
C LYS A 105 -31.00 -6.49 -2.06
N ALA A 106 -29.92 -7.25 -2.24
CA ALA A 106 -28.99 -7.58 -1.17
C ALA A 106 -28.23 -6.34 -0.69
N VAL A 107 -27.67 -5.57 -1.61
CA VAL A 107 -26.97 -4.31 -1.33
C VAL A 107 -27.93 -3.34 -0.63
N ARG A 108 -29.16 -3.19 -1.14
CA ARG A 108 -30.19 -2.35 -0.50
C ARG A 108 -30.51 -2.78 0.93
N ASN A 109 -30.48 -4.08 1.24
CA ASN A 109 -30.73 -4.57 2.59
C ASN A 109 -29.56 -4.25 3.53
N ILE A 110 -28.32 -4.43 3.07
CA ILE A 110 -27.11 -4.07 3.83
C ILE A 110 -27.01 -2.56 4.03
N LEU A 111 -27.22 -1.76 2.98
CA LEU A 111 -27.18 -0.29 3.06
C LEU A 111 -28.24 0.29 4.02
N LYS A 112 -29.34 -0.43 4.30
CA LYS A 112 -30.30 -0.04 5.34
C LYS A 112 -29.71 -0.18 6.73
N SER A 113 -28.98 -1.27 7.02
CA SER A 113 -28.35 -1.48 8.31
C SER A 113 -27.12 -0.59 8.48
N TRP A 114 -26.36 -0.32 7.41
CA TRP A 114 -25.21 0.60 7.43
C TRP A 114 -25.56 2.03 7.87
N GLN A 115 -26.84 2.44 7.85
CA GLN A 115 -27.29 3.70 8.45
C GLN A 115 -26.99 3.78 9.96
N ASN A 116 -26.74 2.63 10.57
CA ASN A 116 -26.26 2.48 11.92
C ASN A 116 -24.76 2.21 11.96
N SER A 117 -23.99 3.29 12.02
CA SER A 117 -22.58 3.30 12.42
C SER A 117 -22.43 3.54 13.92
N PHE A 118 -21.52 2.84 14.59
CA PHE A 118 -21.28 3.02 16.03
C PHE A 118 -19.85 2.64 16.38
N ILE A 119 -19.37 3.15 17.52
CA ILE A 119 -18.13 2.68 18.13
C ILE A 119 -18.49 1.47 18.97
N THR A 120 -17.68 0.44 18.88
CA THR A 120 -17.78 -0.70 19.77
C THR A 120 -16.47 -1.00 20.47
N PHE A 121 -16.58 -1.41 21.73
CA PHE A 121 -15.52 -2.04 22.49
C PHE A 121 -16.07 -3.36 23.02
N ALA A 122 -15.56 -4.46 22.49
CA ALA A 122 -16.12 -5.78 22.70
C ALA A 122 -15.05 -6.83 22.99
N GLU A 123 -15.42 -7.79 23.83
CA GLU A 123 -14.62 -8.99 24.08
C GLU A 123 -14.82 -10.02 22.96
N VAL A 124 -13.75 -10.73 22.63
CA VAL A 124 -13.79 -11.90 21.75
C VAL A 124 -14.17 -13.11 22.60
N VAL A 125 -15.42 -13.55 22.51
CA VAL A 125 -15.95 -14.69 23.29
C VAL A 125 -15.47 -16.01 22.68
N SER A 126 -15.48 -16.09 21.35
CA SER A 126 -14.95 -17.21 20.58
C SER A 126 -14.51 -16.73 19.20
N ALA A 127 -13.63 -17.50 18.55
CA ALA A 127 -13.14 -17.22 17.22
C ALA A 127 -13.13 -18.51 16.41
N ASP A 128 -13.71 -18.44 15.21
CA ASP A 128 -13.63 -19.50 14.22
C ASP A 128 -12.54 -19.14 13.17
N GLU A 129 -12.42 -19.94 12.11
CA GLU A 129 -11.42 -19.68 11.06
C GLU A 129 -11.62 -18.33 10.35
N GLN A 130 -12.87 -17.82 10.28
CA GLN A 130 -13.22 -16.65 9.46
C GLN A 130 -13.85 -15.49 10.25
N VAL A 131 -14.32 -15.71 11.48
CA VAL A 131 -15.07 -14.71 12.24
C VAL A 131 -14.75 -14.72 13.73
N TYR A 132 -14.80 -13.55 14.36
CA TYR A 132 -14.90 -13.37 15.80
C TYR A 132 -16.36 -13.26 16.23
N HIS A 133 -16.69 -13.95 17.32
CA HIS A 133 -17.91 -13.75 18.08
C HIS A 133 -17.65 -12.71 19.16
N MET A 134 -18.22 -11.52 18.96
CA MET A 134 -17.97 -10.36 19.78
C MET A 134 -19.13 -10.12 20.73
N LYS A 135 -18.82 -9.76 21.97
CA LYS A 135 -19.78 -9.26 22.95
C LYS A 135 -19.34 -7.91 23.50
N GLU A 136 -20.22 -6.91 23.46
CA GLU A 136 -19.93 -5.57 23.97
C GLU A 136 -19.59 -5.59 25.46
N ILE A 137 -18.54 -4.87 25.85
CA ILE A 137 -18.07 -4.79 27.24
C ILE A 137 -18.91 -3.79 28.06
N LEU A 138 -19.39 -2.72 27.42
CA LEU A 138 -20.24 -1.67 28.03
C LEU A 138 -21.68 -1.68 27.49
N GLY A 139 -22.09 -2.79 26.88
CA GLY A 139 -23.39 -2.94 26.25
C GLY A 139 -23.86 -4.39 26.25
N GLU A 140 -25.00 -4.63 25.62
CA GLU A 140 -25.60 -5.96 25.49
C GLU A 140 -25.53 -6.45 24.03
N GLY A 141 -24.79 -5.76 23.17
CA GLY A 141 -24.65 -6.12 21.77
C GLY A 141 -23.79 -7.35 21.58
N GLU A 142 -24.31 -8.33 20.83
CA GLU A 142 -23.53 -9.44 20.28
C GLU A 142 -23.53 -9.34 18.75
N TYR A 143 -22.37 -9.55 18.13
CA TYR A 143 -22.24 -9.53 16.67
C TYR A 143 -20.99 -10.27 16.19
N LEU A 144 -20.96 -10.49 14.88
CA LEU A 144 -19.89 -11.19 14.18
C LEU A 144 -18.99 -10.20 13.44
N LEU A 145 -17.69 -10.32 13.64
CA LEU A 145 -16.68 -9.54 12.92
C LEU A 145 -15.84 -10.49 12.06
N ALA A 146 -15.63 -10.18 10.79
CA ALA A 146 -14.73 -10.99 9.94
C ALA A 146 -13.28 -10.82 10.39
N LYS A 147 -12.52 -11.92 10.38
CA LYS A 147 -11.08 -11.91 10.69
C LYS A 147 -10.28 -11.46 9.47
N GLU A 148 -9.29 -10.62 9.68
CA GLU A 148 -8.32 -10.27 8.64
C GLU A 148 -7.22 -11.35 8.56
N PRO A 149 -6.73 -11.70 7.35
CA PRO A 149 -5.63 -12.65 7.20
C PRO A 149 -4.37 -12.17 7.93
N GLY A 150 -3.81 -13.02 8.80
CA GLY A 150 -2.60 -12.70 9.57
C GLY A 150 -2.84 -12.06 10.94
N GLU A 151 -4.10 -11.89 11.37
CA GLU A 151 -4.40 -11.40 12.72
C GLU A 151 -3.84 -12.34 13.83
N PRO A 152 -3.31 -11.78 14.92
CA PRO A 152 -2.81 -12.55 16.06
C PRO A 152 -3.86 -13.48 16.66
N SER A 153 -3.43 -14.65 17.14
CA SER A 153 -4.34 -15.63 17.75
C SER A 153 -4.81 -15.27 19.16
N ASP A 154 -4.22 -14.25 19.78
CA ASP A 154 -4.41 -13.84 21.17
C ASP A 154 -5.25 -12.57 21.35
N VAL A 155 -5.95 -12.13 20.30
CA VAL A 155 -6.92 -11.01 20.38
C VAL A 155 -8.03 -11.36 21.37
N LYS A 156 -8.19 -10.52 22.40
CA LYS A 156 -9.20 -10.68 23.47
C LYS A 156 -10.25 -9.58 23.49
N ALA A 157 -9.92 -8.39 23.01
CA ALA A 157 -10.88 -7.32 22.85
C ALA A 157 -10.63 -6.59 21.53
N VAL A 158 -11.68 -5.95 21.01
CA VAL A 158 -11.60 -5.13 19.80
C VAL A 158 -12.29 -3.79 20.10
N LEU A 159 -11.58 -2.70 19.85
CA LEU A 159 -12.14 -1.35 19.77
C LEU A 159 -12.28 -1.00 18.28
N ALA A 160 -13.48 -0.68 17.81
CA ALA A 160 -13.69 -0.43 16.39
C ALA A 160 -14.79 0.59 16.13
N ILE A 161 -14.64 1.38 15.06
CA ILE A 161 -15.76 2.07 14.41
C ILE A 161 -16.33 1.09 13.40
N VAL A 162 -17.61 0.76 13.53
CA VAL A 162 -18.25 -0.27 12.72
C VAL A 162 -19.52 0.22 12.05
N LEU A 163 -19.83 -0.38 10.91
CA LEU A 163 -21.14 -0.35 10.27
C LEU A 163 -21.91 -1.62 10.61
N GLU A 164 -23.16 -1.48 11.05
CA GLU A 164 -24.03 -2.62 11.27
C GLU A 164 -24.40 -3.29 9.96
N GLU A 165 -24.13 -4.58 9.83
CA GLU A 165 -24.35 -5.36 8.62
C GLU A 165 -25.28 -6.54 8.92
N LEU A 166 -26.58 -6.34 8.77
CA LEU A 166 -27.57 -7.40 8.99
C LEU A 166 -27.59 -8.37 7.80
N ARG A 167 -27.24 -9.64 8.05
CA ARG A 167 -27.18 -10.71 7.06
C ARG A 167 -28.07 -11.88 7.48
N ASN A 168 -29.24 -12.05 6.86
CA ASN A 168 -30.14 -13.19 7.11
C ASN A 168 -30.40 -13.44 8.62
N ASP A 169 -30.80 -12.40 9.34
CA ASP A 169 -31.04 -12.41 10.80
C ASP A 169 -29.79 -12.56 11.69
N GLU A 170 -28.59 -12.63 11.11
CA GLU A 170 -27.32 -12.50 11.84
C GLU A 170 -26.86 -11.05 11.85
N ARG A 171 -26.40 -10.59 13.02
CA ARG A 171 -25.83 -9.27 13.21
C ARG A 171 -24.33 -9.33 12.96
N HIS A 172 -23.92 -9.04 11.74
CA HIS A 172 -22.50 -8.82 11.43
C HIS A 172 -22.17 -7.34 11.59
N VAL A 173 -20.87 -7.06 11.70
CA VAL A 173 -20.34 -5.70 11.63
C VAL A 173 -19.24 -5.64 10.59
N MET A 174 -19.18 -4.51 9.89
CA MET A 174 -18.06 -4.17 9.02
C MET A 174 -17.21 -3.12 9.73
N PRO A 175 -15.91 -3.38 9.99
CA PRO A 175 -15.04 -2.37 10.57
C PRO A 175 -14.74 -1.29 9.52
N ILE A 176 -14.80 -0.03 9.93
CA ILE A 176 -14.20 1.11 9.25
C ILE A 176 -12.78 1.29 9.78
N SER A 177 -12.64 1.25 11.11
CA SER A 177 -11.37 1.19 11.81
C SER A 177 -11.49 0.17 12.95
N ALA A 178 -10.40 -0.53 13.25
CA ALA A 178 -10.38 -1.52 14.33
C ALA A 178 -8.99 -1.62 14.97
N ILE A 179 -8.96 -1.72 16.28
CA ILE A 179 -7.78 -2.00 17.10
C ILE A 179 -8.03 -3.32 17.80
N ALA A 180 -7.23 -4.32 17.44
CA ALA A 180 -7.21 -5.61 18.09
C ALA A 180 -6.32 -5.55 19.35
N VAL A 181 -6.89 -5.86 20.51
CA VAL A 181 -6.22 -5.79 21.80
C VAL A 181 -5.92 -7.19 22.30
N ASN A 182 -4.64 -7.47 22.53
CA ASN A 182 -4.15 -8.77 22.98
C ASN A 182 -4.54 -9.08 24.45
N GLU A 183 -4.28 -10.31 24.88
CA GLU A 183 -4.61 -10.76 26.23
C GLU A 183 -3.94 -9.93 27.34
N HIS A 184 -2.71 -9.48 27.12
CA HIS A 184 -1.93 -8.76 28.12
C HIS A 184 -2.53 -7.37 28.42
N MET A 185 -2.86 -6.61 27.38
CA MET A 185 -3.40 -5.25 27.51
C MET A 185 -4.91 -5.26 27.81
N SER A 186 -5.64 -6.27 27.32
CA SER A 186 -7.11 -6.29 27.37
C SER A 186 -7.68 -6.11 28.78
N LYS A 187 -7.10 -6.77 29.80
CA LYS A 187 -7.63 -6.70 31.17
C LYS A 187 -7.55 -5.29 31.75
N GLU A 188 -6.40 -4.64 31.57
CA GLU A 188 -6.20 -3.30 32.12
C GLU A 188 -6.96 -2.25 31.30
N LEU A 189 -6.97 -2.37 29.98
CA LEU A 189 -7.78 -1.49 29.13
C LEU A 189 -9.27 -1.59 29.48
N VAL A 190 -9.81 -2.80 29.62
CA VAL A 190 -11.20 -3.04 30.04
C VAL A 190 -11.48 -2.37 31.39
N SER A 191 -10.60 -2.55 32.36
CA SER A 191 -10.68 -1.94 33.69
C SER A 191 -10.69 -0.41 33.63
N GLN A 192 -9.80 0.21 32.83
CA GLN A 192 -9.74 1.66 32.69
C GLN A 192 -10.97 2.23 31.98
N VAL A 193 -11.42 1.59 30.90
CA VAL A 193 -12.61 1.98 30.15
C VAL A 193 -13.88 1.84 31.01
N GLN A 194 -14.01 0.76 31.77
CA GLN A 194 -15.13 0.56 32.72
C GLN A 194 -15.14 1.62 33.82
N LYS A 195 -14.00 1.93 34.42
CA LYS A 195 -13.90 3.00 35.43
C LYS A 195 -14.26 4.37 34.84
N LEU A 196 -13.79 4.66 33.62
CA LEU A 196 -14.14 5.90 32.93
C LEU A 196 -15.66 5.98 32.73
N ALA A 197 -16.29 4.89 32.27
CA ALA A 197 -17.73 4.78 32.09
C ALA A 197 -18.54 4.92 33.39
N GLU A 198 -18.05 4.39 34.52
CA GLU A 198 -18.70 4.53 35.82
C GLU A 198 -18.76 5.99 36.32
N THR A 199 -17.79 6.81 35.90
CA THR A 199 -17.69 8.23 36.28
C THR A 199 -18.24 9.20 35.24
N ALA A 200 -18.56 8.70 34.05
CA ALA A 200 -19.07 9.48 32.93
C ALA A 200 -20.54 9.88 33.16
N ASP A 201 -20.94 11.04 32.64
CA ASP A 201 -22.32 11.53 32.76
C ASP A 201 -23.27 10.88 31.72
N GLU A 202 -22.70 10.14 30.77
CA GLU A 202 -23.38 9.52 29.64
C GLU A 202 -24.17 8.27 30.04
N ASN A 203 -25.47 8.27 29.75
CA ASN A 203 -26.38 7.19 30.11
C ASN A 203 -26.43 6.03 29.10
N ASN A 204 -25.62 6.06 28.04
CA ASN A 204 -25.57 5.00 27.04
C ASN A 204 -24.18 4.88 26.41
N SER A 205 -23.84 3.68 25.94
CA SER A 205 -22.53 3.35 25.37
C SER A 205 -22.17 4.20 24.14
N PHE A 206 -23.13 4.53 23.28
CA PHE A 206 -22.87 5.32 22.07
C PHE A 206 -22.37 6.74 22.41
N GLU A 207 -23.06 7.47 23.28
CA GLU A 207 -22.61 8.81 23.68
C GLU A 207 -21.33 8.74 24.51
N PHE A 208 -21.18 7.72 25.36
CA PHE A 208 -19.94 7.50 26.10
C PHE A 208 -18.75 7.36 25.15
N PHE A 209 -18.79 6.41 24.22
CA PHE A 209 -17.69 6.21 23.29
C PHE A 209 -17.47 7.41 22.38
N LYS A 210 -18.53 8.08 21.94
CA LYS A 210 -18.40 9.30 21.15
C LYS A 210 -17.61 10.38 21.91
N ASN A 211 -17.95 10.63 23.17
CA ASN A 211 -17.30 11.70 23.93
C ASN A 211 -15.91 11.30 24.45
N HIS A 212 -15.68 10.00 24.64
CA HIS A 212 -14.47 9.48 25.29
C HIS A 212 -13.53 8.69 24.39
N LEU A 213 -13.77 8.62 23.08
CA LEU A 213 -12.91 7.80 22.19
C LEU A 213 -11.44 8.19 22.31
N VAL A 214 -11.14 9.49 22.34
CA VAL A 214 -9.76 10.00 22.50
C VAL A 214 -9.14 9.62 23.85
N ASP A 215 -9.93 9.53 24.93
CA ASP A 215 -9.44 9.07 26.23
C ASP A 215 -9.04 7.59 26.16
N ILE A 216 -9.82 6.78 25.44
CA ILE A 216 -9.56 5.35 25.25
C ILE A 216 -8.33 5.13 24.38
N TYR A 217 -8.18 5.88 23.29
CA TYR A 217 -6.94 5.86 22.50
C TYR A 217 -5.73 6.25 23.35
N GLU A 218 -5.86 7.26 24.23
CA GLU A 218 -4.79 7.62 25.15
C GLU A 218 -4.46 6.50 26.16
N PHE A 219 -5.47 5.77 26.67
CA PHE A 219 -5.24 4.57 27.49
C PHE A 219 -4.49 3.50 26.71
N ILE A 220 -4.86 3.25 25.45
CA ILE A 220 -4.16 2.27 24.60
C ILE A 220 -2.70 2.66 24.43
N CYS A 221 -2.41 3.91 24.04
CA CYS A 221 -1.04 4.41 23.88
C CYS A 221 -0.23 4.29 25.18
N LYS A 222 -0.83 4.64 26.33
CA LYS A 222 -0.15 4.53 27.63
C LYS A 222 0.10 3.10 28.06
N LEU A 223 -0.86 2.20 27.82
CA LEU A 223 -0.69 0.79 28.12
C LEU A 223 0.40 0.18 27.25
N ASP A 224 0.47 0.57 25.98
CA ASP A 224 1.54 0.13 25.09
C ASP A 224 2.92 0.57 25.64
N ALA A 225 3.07 1.85 26.00
CA ALA A 225 4.27 2.37 26.65
C ALA A 225 4.58 1.70 28.02
N GLN A 226 3.55 1.38 28.80
CA GLN A 226 3.71 0.67 30.07
C GLN A 226 4.18 -0.77 29.85
N THR A 227 3.66 -1.48 28.84
CA THR A 227 4.12 -2.83 28.52
C THR A 227 5.59 -2.85 28.12
N LEU A 228 6.07 -1.84 27.41
CA LEU A 228 7.50 -1.64 27.13
C LEU A 228 8.32 -1.44 28.43
N THR A 229 7.80 -0.65 29.36
CA THR A 229 8.43 -0.43 30.67
C THR A 229 8.43 -1.71 31.53
N ASP A 230 7.32 -2.46 31.54
CA ASP A 230 7.19 -3.75 32.21
C ASP A 230 8.12 -4.80 31.59
N VAL A 231 8.34 -4.79 30.28
CA VAL A 231 9.34 -5.65 29.62
C VAL A 231 10.74 -5.36 30.18
N VAL A 232 11.10 -4.09 30.37
CA VAL A 232 12.38 -3.72 31.01
C VAL A 232 12.40 -4.13 32.49
N GLU A 233 11.35 -3.85 33.26
CA GLU A 233 11.32 -4.16 34.69
C GLU A 233 11.21 -5.65 35.03
N GLN A 234 10.57 -6.45 34.19
CA GLN A 234 10.28 -7.85 34.46
C GLN A 234 11.25 -8.79 33.75
N ASN A 235 11.67 -8.46 32.52
CA ASN A 235 12.50 -9.35 31.72
C ASN A 235 14.00 -9.03 31.81
N PHE A 236 14.39 -7.81 32.21
CA PHE A 236 15.81 -7.47 32.32
C PHE A 236 16.35 -7.83 33.70
N THR A 237 17.53 -8.44 33.71
CA THR A 237 18.33 -8.63 34.93
C THR A 237 18.74 -7.29 35.54
N PRO A 238 19.08 -7.24 36.86
CA PRO A 238 19.52 -6.00 37.50
C PRO A 238 20.67 -5.29 36.77
N LEU A 239 21.61 -6.07 36.21
CA LEU A 239 22.75 -5.56 35.45
C LEU A 239 22.34 -4.97 34.09
N GLN A 240 21.29 -5.52 33.44
CA GLN A 240 20.76 -4.99 32.18
C GLN A 240 19.94 -3.71 32.41
N ARG A 241 19.25 -3.57 33.55
CA ARG A 241 18.59 -2.32 33.92
C ARG A 241 19.59 -1.20 34.18
N GLU A 242 20.69 -1.50 34.85
CA GLU A 242 21.79 -0.55 35.04
C GLU A 242 22.35 -0.04 33.69
N VAL A 243 22.34 -0.88 32.64
CA VAL A 243 22.69 -0.42 31.27
C VAL A 243 21.69 0.62 30.76
N VAL A 244 20.38 0.36 30.91
CA VAL A 244 19.32 1.28 30.46
C VAL A 244 19.42 2.62 31.21
N GLU A 245 19.58 2.59 32.54
CA GLU A 245 19.76 3.80 33.37
C GLU A 245 20.94 4.67 32.91
N ILE A 246 22.06 4.04 32.51
CA ILE A 246 23.24 4.77 32.02
C ILE A 246 23.01 5.36 30.64
N VAL A 247 22.25 4.68 29.76
CA VAL A 247 21.85 5.22 28.46
C VAL A 247 20.91 6.40 28.63
N ASP A 248 19.87 6.25 29.45
CA ASP A 248 18.87 7.30 29.72
C ASP A 248 19.53 8.58 30.23
N ALA A 249 20.41 8.46 31.21
CA ALA A 249 21.14 9.61 31.77
C ALA A 249 22.02 10.35 30.74
N LYS A 250 22.35 9.72 29.60
CA LYS A 250 23.06 10.36 28.49
C LYS A 250 22.12 10.91 27.43
N LEU A 251 20.99 10.25 27.19
CA LEU A 251 19.97 10.71 26.25
C LEU A 251 19.17 11.89 26.79
N GLU A 252 19.12 12.12 28.12
CA GLU A 252 18.49 13.31 28.73
C GLU A 252 19.03 14.64 28.19
N SER A 253 20.28 14.69 27.70
CA SER A 253 20.87 15.89 27.10
C SER A 253 20.69 15.99 25.58
N GLU A 254 20.02 15.02 24.97
CA GLU A 254 19.79 14.94 23.53
C GLU A 254 18.30 15.12 23.20
N GLU A 255 18.01 15.61 21.99
CA GLU A 255 16.64 15.69 21.47
C GLU A 255 16.41 14.51 20.52
N LEU A 256 15.62 13.53 20.95
CA LEU A 256 15.30 12.35 20.13
C LEU A 256 14.14 12.64 19.18
N TYR A 257 14.13 12.01 18.00
CA TYR A 257 12.95 11.99 17.15
C TYR A 257 11.82 11.15 17.78
N PRO A 258 10.53 11.43 17.49
CA PRO A 258 9.41 10.65 18.03
C PRO A 258 9.53 9.15 17.74
N GLY A 259 9.27 8.29 18.74
CA GLY A 259 9.34 6.82 18.60
C GLY A 259 10.77 6.23 18.63
N ALA A 260 11.80 7.08 18.61
CA ALA A 260 13.19 6.62 18.59
C ALA A 260 13.58 5.91 19.89
N TYR A 261 13.14 6.43 21.04
CA TYR A 261 13.49 5.85 22.32
C TYR A 261 12.91 4.43 22.48
N GLU A 262 11.66 4.24 22.06
CA GLU A 262 10.93 2.99 22.07
C GLU A 262 11.58 1.94 21.16
N MET A 263 12.01 2.37 19.96
CA MET A 263 12.76 1.54 19.03
C MET A 263 14.10 1.09 19.64
N LEU A 264 14.83 2.00 20.28
CA LEU A 264 16.11 1.70 20.92
C LEU A 264 15.93 0.70 22.08
N LEU A 265 14.93 0.90 22.93
CA LEU A 265 14.61 -0.01 24.02
C LEU A 265 14.18 -1.39 23.52
N SER A 266 13.38 -1.46 22.46
CA SER A 266 12.94 -2.72 21.84
C SER A 266 14.12 -3.50 21.26
N LEU A 267 15.06 -2.82 20.58
CA LEU A 267 16.30 -3.40 20.07
C LEU A 267 17.18 -3.95 21.19
N MET A 268 17.31 -3.20 22.29
CA MET A 268 18.05 -3.64 23.47
C MET A 268 17.37 -4.86 24.12
N ALA A 269 16.05 -4.87 24.23
CA ALA A 269 15.30 -5.99 24.77
C ALA A 269 15.47 -7.25 23.94
N TYR A 270 15.38 -7.12 22.61
CA TYR A 270 15.60 -8.20 21.67
C TYR A 270 17.03 -8.75 21.78
N TYR A 271 18.03 -7.87 21.78
CA TYR A 271 19.44 -8.24 21.93
C TYR A 271 19.74 -8.95 23.26
N PHE A 272 19.14 -8.48 24.36
CA PHE A 272 19.32 -9.09 25.69
C PHE A 272 18.67 -10.46 25.80
N THR A 273 17.53 -10.66 25.13
CA THR A 273 16.77 -11.90 25.15
C THR A 273 17.42 -12.96 24.27
N ASP A 274 17.82 -12.57 23.06
CA ASP A 274 18.31 -13.50 22.04
C ASP A 274 19.78 -13.90 22.25
N GLU A 275 20.66 -12.91 22.45
CA GLU A 275 22.12 -13.14 22.47
C GLU A 275 22.71 -13.31 23.87
N GLN A 276 21.95 -12.95 24.92
CA GLN A 276 22.40 -12.93 26.32
C GLN A 276 23.86 -12.44 26.48
N PRO A 277 24.13 -11.18 26.12
CA PRO A 277 25.49 -10.68 25.98
C PRO A 277 26.26 -10.78 27.30
N LYS A 278 27.52 -11.24 27.22
CA LYS A 278 28.44 -11.26 28.37
C LYS A 278 29.23 -9.97 28.44
N PHE A 279 28.98 -9.17 29.48
CA PHE A 279 29.69 -7.93 29.74
C PHE A 279 30.04 -7.81 31.24
N ARG A 280 31.11 -7.06 31.55
CA ARG A 280 31.57 -6.84 32.93
C ARG A 280 31.27 -5.42 33.45
N LYS A 281 31.08 -4.48 32.52
CA LYS A 281 30.86 -3.06 32.79
C LYS A 281 29.61 -2.63 32.02
N PRO A 282 28.53 -2.21 32.69
CA PRO A 282 27.31 -1.73 32.04
C PRO A 282 27.56 -0.62 31.02
N GLU A 283 28.54 0.24 31.28
CA GLU A 283 28.93 1.35 30.39
C GLU A 283 29.34 0.88 28.99
N VAL A 284 29.80 -0.37 28.85
CA VAL A 284 30.16 -0.94 27.55
C VAL A 284 28.91 -1.15 26.69
N LEU A 285 27.83 -1.70 27.26
CA LEU A 285 26.59 -1.87 26.50
C LEU A 285 25.83 -0.56 26.35
N ALA A 286 25.94 0.35 27.32
CA ALA A 286 25.33 1.67 27.22
C ALA A 286 25.96 2.50 26.10
N ALA A 287 27.29 2.49 26.00
CA ALA A 287 28.01 3.09 24.87
C ALA A 287 27.61 2.45 23.53
N ALA A 288 27.34 1.15 23.52
CA ALA A 288 26.93 0.43 22.31
C ALA A 288 25.54 0.85 21.82
N ALA A 289 24.57 0.95 22.73
CA ALA A 289 23.21 1.40 22.44
C ALA A 289 23.17 2.88 22.05
N PHE A 290 23.92 3.74 22.72
CA PHE A 290 24.02 5.15 22.34
C PHE A 290 24.66 5.32 20.96
N GLN A 291 25.74 4.56 20.66
CA GLN A 291 26.33 4.57 19.32
C GLN A 291 25.34 4.09 18.26
N LEU A 292 24.52 3.07 18.57
CA LEU A 292 23.47 2.61 17.67
C LEU A 292 22.48 3.74 17.36
N ALA A 293 22.04 4.49 18.38
CA ALA A 293 21.13 5.61 18.19
C ALA A 293 21.71 6.71 17.29
N VAL A 294 23.01 6.98 17.42
CA VAL A 294 23.73 7.91 16.53
C VAL A 294 23.82 7.36 15.10
N ASP A 295 24.14 6.07 14.97
CA ASP A 295 24.35 5.44 13.67
C ASP A 295 23.04 5.26 12.87
N LEU A 296 21.89 5.20 13.56
CA LEU A 296 20.54 5.15 12.99
C LEU A 296 19.88 6.54 12.87
N GLU A 297 20.63 7.63 13.08
CA GLU A 297 20.12 9.00 12.98
C GLU A 297 18.89 9.26 13.87
N MET A 298 18.82 8.65 15.06
CA MET A 298 17.69 8.75 15.99
C MET A 298 17.59 10.12 16.70
N MET A 299 18.57 10.98 16.47
CA MET A 299 18.70 12.33 17.03
C MET A 299 19.42 13.25 16.04
N PRO A 300 19.25 14.59 16.12
CA PRO A 300 19.90 15.54 15.22
C PRO A 300 21.42 15.62 15.42
N ASN A 301 21.89 15.39 16.65
CA ASN A 301 23.30 15.47 17.00
C ASN A 301 24.03 14.19 16.57
N THR A 302 25.21 14.35 15.97
CA THR A 302 26.05 13.21 15.56
C THR A 302 27.31 13.15 16.42
N TYR A 303 27.77 11.93 16.70
CA TYR A 303 28.94 11.66 17.53
C TYR A 303 29.85 10.63 16.85
N THR A 304 31.17 10.88 16.87
CA THR A 304 32.14 9.87 16.44
C THR A 304 32.28 8.76 17.50
N GLN A 305 32.70 7.57 17.08
CA GLN A 305 32.98 6.47 18.01
C GLN A 305 33.98 6.86 19.13
N THR A 306 34.93 7.73 18.83
CA THR A 306 35.90 8.18 19.83
C THR A 306 35.25 9.06 20.89
N GLU A 307 34.28 9.90 20.49
CA GLU A 307 33.53 10.76 21.40
C GLU A 307 32.58 9.94 22.28
N VAL A 308 31.87 8.96 21.71
CA VAL A 308 31.02 8.05 22.48
C VAL A 308 31.86 7.24 23.47
N GLY A 309 32.98 6.64 23.06
CA GLY A 309 33.87 5.93 23.98
C GLY A 309 34.34 6.81 25.14
N LYS A 310 34.65 8.08 24.88
CA LYS A 310 35.02 9.05 25.93
C LYS A 310 33.83 9.42 26.83
N MET A 311 32.63 9.56 26.27
CA MET A 311 31.39 9.91 27.00
C MET A 311 31.02 8.86 28.05
N PHE A 312 31.26 7.59 27.74
CA PHE A 312 30.95 6.44 28.59
C PHE A 312 32.19 5.87 29.32
N GLY A 313 33.39 6.44 29.11
CA GLY A 313 34.61 6.00 29.81
C GLY A 313 35.11 4.60 29.41
N VAL A 314 34.84 4.19 28.17
CA VAL A 314 35.17 2.86 27.63
C VAL A 314 35.98 2.98 26.33
N SER A 315 36.72 1.93 25.96
CA SER A 315 37.44 1.92 24.68
C SER A 315 36.48 1.59 23.53
N VAL A 316 36.68 2.19 22.35
CA VAL A 316 35.91 1.87 21.14
C VAL A 316 35.87 0.37 20.87
N SER A 317 37.01 -0.30 21.04
CA SER A 317 37.12 -1.76 20.87
C SER A 317 36.25 -2.58 21.83
N SER A 318 35.86 -2.03 22.97
CA SER A 318 35.10 -2.77 23.99
C SER A 318 33.60 -2.81 23.70
N TYR A 319 33.03 -1.75 23.13
CA TYR A 319 31.60 -1.66 22.85
C TYR A 319 31.25 -1.91 21.39
N ARG A 320 32.19 -1.72 20.45
CA ARG A 320 31.95 -1.90 19.01
C ARG A 320 31.34 -3.25 18.65
N LYS A 321 31.81 -4.35 19.24
CA LYS A 321 31.23 -5.69 19.01
C LYS A 321 29.73 -5.73 19.36
N HIS A 322 29.33 -5.02 20.41
CA HIS A 322 27.95 -4.95 20.85
C HIS A 322 27.12 -4.00 19.98
N THR A 323 27.70 -2.88 19.52
CA THR A 323 27.06 -2.02 18.51
C THR A 323 26.82 -2.79 17.22
N ASP A 324 27.82 -3.52 16.72
CA ASP A 324 27.70 -4.33 15.51
C ASP A 324 26.66 -5.44 15.69
N ALA A 325 26.56 -6.04 16.88
CA ALA A 325 25.53 -7.04 17.18
C ALA A 325 24.11 -6.44 17.29
N LEU A 326 23.98 -5.26 17.89
CA LEU A 326 22.72 -4.52 17.95
C LEU A 326 22.29 -4.04 16.56
N LYS A 327 23.23 -3.60 15.72
CA LYS A 327 22.98 -3.32 14.29
C LYS A 327 22.54 -4.56 13.54
N GLY A 328 23.20 -5.70 13.78
CA GLY A 328 22.71 -6.98 13.25
C GLY A 328 21.29 -7.30 13.71
N LYS A 329 20.85 -6.83 14.88
CA LYS A 329 19.45 -6.94 15.32
C LYS A 329 18.51 -5.95 14.64
N VAL A 330 19.01 -4.79 14.23
CA VAL A 330 18.29 -3.88 13.31
C VAL A 330 18.14 -4.58 11.97
N ASP A 331 19.22 -5.15 11.42
CA ASP A 331 19.17 -5.90 10.17
C ASP A 331 18.25 -7.13 10.29
N ASP A 332 18.26 -7.84 11.44
CA ASP A 332 17.35 -8.96 11.70
C ASP A 332 15.89 -8.47 11.85
N LEU A 333 15.64 -7.33 12.50
CA LEU A 333 14.30 -6.77 12.66
C LEU A 333 13.79 -6.14 11.37
N GLU A 334 14.66 -5.49 10.58
CA GLU A 334 14.39 -5.05 9.22
C GLU A 334 14.18 -6.26 8.34
N GLN A 335 14.95 -7.33 8.49
CA GLN A 335 14.75 -8.59 7.76
C GLN A 335 13.46 -9.28 8.23
N MET A 336 13.07 -9.26 9.50
CA MET A 336 11.81 -9.82 10.01
C MET A 336 10.62 -8.94 9.64
N MET A 337 10.80 -7.61 9.63
CA MET A 337 9.84 -6.65 9.10
C MET A 337 9.74 -6.79 7.59
N ASN A 338 10.80 -7.09 6.86
CA ASN A 338 10.81 -7.31 5.41
C ASN A 338 10.35 -8.74 5.04
N GLU A 339 10.56 -9.72 5.91
CA GLU A 339 10.02 -11.09 5.84
C GLU A 339 8.52 -11.09 6.21
N GLY A 340 8.08 -10.13 7.03
CA GLY A 340 6.67 -9.81 7.29
C GLY A 340 6.05 -8.77 6.34
N ASN A 341 6.86 -8.07 5.55
CA ASN A 341 6.46 -6.97 4.67
C ASN A 341 7.15 -7.11 3.32
N SER A 342 6.78 -8.17 2.60
CA SER A 342 7.21 -8.41 1.22
C SER A 342 6.69 -7.34 0.25
N GLY A 343 7.24 -6.12 0.30
CA GLY A 343 7.19 -5.12 -0.76
C GLY A 343 5.90 -4.31 -0.91
N VAL A 344 6.07 -2.98 -1.02
CA VAL A 344 5.03 -2.11 -1.56
C VAL A 344 4.72 -2.60 -2.97
N ALA A 345 3.44 -2.86 -3.26
CA ALA A 345 3.05 -3.33 -4.58
C ALA A 345 3.39 -2.27 -5.64
N TYR A 346 4.06 -2.69 -6.72
CA TYR A 346 4.41 -1.83 -7.85
C TYR A 346 3.48 -2.10 -9.02
N TYR A 347 3.34 -1.10 -9.90
CA TYR A 347 2.45 -1.21 -11.06
C TYR A 347 3.20 -1.81 -12.26
N VAL A 348 2.62 -2.84 -12.86
CA VAL A 348 3.09 -3.43 -14.12
C VAL A 348 1.94 -3.43 -15.12
N GLY A 349 2.17 -2.88 -16.30
CA GLY A 349 1.23 -3.06 -17.40
C GLY A 349 1.36 -2.06 -18.54
N THR A 350 0.63 -2.34 -19.63
CA THR A 350 0.56 -1.48 -20.82
C THR A 350 -0.44 -0.32 -20.68
N ASP A 351 -1.43 -0.43 -19.79
CA ASP A 351 -2.48 0.58 -19.60
C ASP A 351 -1.99 1.76 -18.72
N PRO A 352 -2.69 2.92 -18.76
CA PRO A 352 -2.39 4.06 -17.88
C PRO A 352 -2.36 3.68 -16.40
N ARG A 353 -1.43 4.30 -15.66
CA ARG A 353 -1.44 4.23 -14.20
C ARG A 353 -2.74 4.87 -13.69
N PRO A 354 -3.29 4.41 -12.54
CA PRO A 354 -4.58 4.90 -12.03
C PRO A 354 -4.69 6.42 -11.88
N THR A 355 -3.59 7.10 -11.54
CA THR A 355 -3.55 8.55 -11.33
C THR A 355 -3.41 9.38 -12.61
N GLU A 356 -3.15 8.74 -13.76
CA GLU A 356 -2.79 9.47 -14.97
C GLU A 356 -3.92 10.34 -15.53
N GLN A 357 -5.17 9.83 -15.52
CA GLN A 357 -6.32 10.59 -15.99
C GLN A 357 -6.44 11.93 -15.23
N THR A 358 -6.31 11.88 -13.90
CA THR A 358 -6.35 13.08 -13.06
C THR A 358 -5.21 14.03 -13.41
N ASN A 359 -3.97 13.52 -13.55
CA ASN A 359 -2.83 14.35 -13.93
C ASN A 359 -3.05 15.05 -15.29
N TRP A 360 -3.60 14.33 -16.26
CA TRP A 360 -3.91 14.87 -17.57
C TRP A 360 -5.00 15.94 -17.50
N GLN A 361 -6.09 15.70 -16.75
CA GLN A 361 -7.17 16.68 -16.58
C GLN A 361 -6.67 17.96 -15.90
N VAL A 362 -5.87 17.81 -14.84
CA VAL A 362 -5.22 18.93 -14.14
C VAL A 362 -4.36 19.74 -15.10
N HIS A 363 -3.56 19.08 -15.93
CA HIS A 363 -2.76 19.75 -16.95
C HIS A 363 -3.64 20.55 -17.93
N MET A 364 -4.69 19.93 -18.48
CA MET A 364 -5.60 20.59 -19.42
C MET A 364 -6.31 21.82 -18.82
N LEU A 365 -6.66 21.76 -17.53
CA LEU A 365 -7.27 22.86 -16.81
C LEU A 365 -6.27 23.99 -16.50
N SER A 366 -5.01 23.65 -16.22
CA SER A 366 -3.95 24.64 -15.99
C SER A 366 -3.60 25.47 -17.22
N LEU A 367 -3.74 24.92 -18.44
CA LEU A 367 -3.47 25.66 -19.68
C LEU A 367 -4.39 26.88 -19.87
N LYS A 368 -5.54 26.90 -19.19
CA LYS A 368 -6.53 27.99 -19.28
C LYS A 368 -6.30 29.11 -18.27
N ASN A 369 -5.42 28.91 -17.30
CA ASN A 369 -5.28 29.81 -16.16
C ASN A 369 -3.80 30.12 -15.92
N ASN A 370 -3.47 31.40 -15.92
CA ASN A 370 -2.19 31.85 -15.42
C ASN A 370 -2.31 32.02 -13.91
N PHE A 371 -1.54 31.26 -13.15
CA PHE A 371 -1.45 31.40 -11.70
C PHE A 371 -0.24 32.27 -11.37
N GLU A 372 -0.43 33.30 -10.55
CA GLU A 372 0.68 34.15 -10.10
C GLU A 372 1.44 33.49 -8.93
N THR A 373 0.79 32.57 -8.21
CA THR A 373 1.35 31.85 -7.06
C THR A 373 1.00 30.36 -7.09
N LEU A 374 1.81 29.56 -6.40
CA LEU A 374 1.60 28.10 -6.28
C LEU A 374 0.30 27.77 -5.51
N GLU A 375 -0.07 28.62 -4.55
CA GLU A 375 -1.26 28.50 -3.72
C GLU A 375 -2.55 28.72 -4.52
N GLU A 376 -2.55 29.71 -5.43
CA GLU A 376 -3.65 29.91 -6.38
C GLU A 376 -3.81 28.71 -7.32
N ALA A 377 -2.70 28.16 -7.81
CA ALA A 377 -2.71 26.96 -8.65
C ALA A 377 -3.29 25.76 -7.89
N GLN A 378 -2.83 25.51 -6.65
CA GLN A 378 -3.33 24.40 -5.82
C GLN A 378 -4.82 24.55 -5.46
N ALA A 379 -5.26 25.75 -5.07
CA ALA A 379 -6.66 26.00 -4.75
C ALA A 379 -7.58 25.84 -5.97
N PHE A 380 -7.13 26.30 -7.14
CA PHE A 380 -7.86 26.09 -8.40
C PHE A 380 -7.93 24.61 -8.77
N ILE A 381 -6.81 23.88 -8.68
CA ILE A 381 -6.74 22.45 -8.98
C ILE A 381 -7.69 21.66 -8.06
N GLN A 382 -7.68 21.92 -6.75
CA GLN A 382 -8.57 21.26 -5.80
C GLN A 382 -10.06 21.53 -6.09
N GLN A 383 -10.42 22.74 -6.51
CA GLN A 383 -11.81 23.04 -6.90
C GLN A 383 -12.19 22.45 -8.25
N ALA A 384 -11.25 22.39 -9.20
CA ALA A 384 -11.51 21.93 -10.55
C ALA A 384 -11.62 20.40 -10.64
N ILE A 385 -10.86 19.64 -9.83
CA ILE A 385 -10.97 18.16 -9.73
C ILE A 385 -12.35 17.72 -9.23
N GLN A 386 -13.06 18.54 -8.45
CA GLN A 386 -14.41 18.22 -7.95
C GLN A 386 -15.52 18.40 -9.00
N LYS A 387 -15.20 18.96 -10.17
CA LYS A 387 -16.15 19.16 -11.26
C LYS A 387 -15.88 18.16 -12.38
N PRO A 388 -16.91 17.63 -13.05
CA PRO A 388 -16.72 16.85 -14.26
C PRO A 388 -15.90 17.62 -15.28
N PHE A 389 -14.85 17.00 -15.82
CA PHE A 389 -14.05 17.58 -16.89
C PHE A 389 -14.89 17.71 -18.16
N GLU A 390 -14.95 18.91 -18.73
CA GLU A 390 -15.63 19.16 -20.01
C GLU A 390 -14.57 19.31 -21.12
N PRO A 391 -14.51 18.39 -22.10
CA PRO A 391 -13.56 18.49 -23.21
C PRO A 391 -13.93 19.66 -24.13
N GLU A 392 -12.92 20.43 -24.55
CA GLU A 392 -13.14 21.61 -25.42
C GLU A 392 -13.07 21.31 -26.91
N ASN A 393 -12.44 20.20 -27.27
CA ASN A 393 -12.19 19.81 -28.65
C ASN A 393 -12.14 18.28 -28.78
N GLN A 394 -12.17 17.82 -30.03
CA GLN A 394 -12.18 16.40 -30.38
C GLN A 394 -10.96 15.64 -29.84
N GLN A 395 -9.80 16.29 -29.70
CA GLN A 395 -8.60 15.64 -29.14
C GLN A 395 -8.76 15.34 -27.65
N GLN A 396 -9.28 16.31 -26.88
CA GLN A 396 -9.58 16.13 -25.46
C GLN A 396 -10.74 15.14 -25.24
N GLU A 397 -11.76 15.19 -26.11
CA GLU A 397 -12.88 14.24 -26.08
C GLU A 397 -12.38 12.81 -26.34
N ALA A 398 -11.55 12.61 -27.38
CA ALA A 398 -10.97 11.31 -27.69
C ALA A 398 -10.12 10.77 -26.54
N GLN A 399 -9.24 11.59 -25.95
CA GLN A 399 -8.41 11.16 -24.83
C GLN A 399 -9.23 10.82 -23.58
N MET A 400 -10.28 11.59 -23.29
CA MET A 400 -11.20 11.30 -22.20
C MET A 400 -11.91 9.95 -22.42
N LEU A 401 -12.40 9.69 -23.63
CA LEU A 401 -12.99 8.41 -24.02
C LEU A 401 -11.99 7.25 -23.91
N CYS A 402 -10.70 7.47 -24.21
CA CYS A 402 -9.66 6.47 -23.99
C CYS A 402 -9.51 6.12 -22.51
N TYR A 403 -9.47 7.11 -21.61
CA TYR A 403 -9.44 6.83 -20.17
C TYR A 403 -10.70 6.07 -19.71
N MET A 404 -11.88 6.38 -20.27
CA MET A 404 -13.09 5.61 -20.01
C MET A 404 -12.98 4.16 -20.51
N ALA A 405 -12.33 3.93 -21.65
CA ALA A 405 -12.06 2.58 -22.16
C ALA A 405 -11.10 1.80 -21.26
N TYR A 406 -9.98 2.42 -20.84
CA TYR A 406 -9.01 1.77 -19.95
C TYR A 406 -9.62 1.42 -18.58
N ASN A 407 -10.50 2.29 -18.05
CA ASN A 407 -11.19 2.09 -16.77
C ASN A 407 -12.49 1.28 -16.89
N ALA A 408 -12.82 0.75 -18.06
CA ALA A 408 -14.07 0.02 -18.27
C ALA A 408 -14.08 -1.33 -17.52
N GLU A 409 -15.20 -1.66 -16.87
CA GLU A 409 -15.37 -2.90 -16.12
C GLU A 409 -15.59 -4.12 -17.03
N THR A 410 -15.95 -3.91 -18.29
CA THR A 410 -16.27 -4.99 -19.25
C THR A 410 -15.55 -4.78 -20.58
N VAL A 411 -15.25 -5.89 -21.26
CA VAL A 411 -14.59 -5.89 -22.59
C VAL A 411 -15.46 -5.17 -23.62
N GLU A 412 -16.78 -5.33 -23.54
CA GLU A 412 -17.73 -4.65 -24.43
C GLU A 412 -17.72 -3.13 -24.24
N GLN A 413 -17.69 -2.65 -23.00
CA GLN A 413 -17.58 -1.21 -22.72
C GLN A 413 -16.22 -0.66 -23.15
N ARG A 414 -15.13 -1.40 -22.90
CA ARG A 414 -13.78 -1.03 -23.35
C ARG A 414 -13.76 -0.87 -24.87
N HIS A 415 -14.36 -1.79 -25.59
CA HIS A 415 -14.46 -1.75 -27.05
C HIS A 415 -15.34 -0.58 -27.54
N ASP A 416 -16.49 -0.35 -26.93
CA ASP A 416 -17.40 0.73 -27.32
C ASP A 416 -16.74 2.11 -27.12
N PHE A 417 -16.12 2.36 -25.97
CA PHE A 417 -15.37 3.59 -25.73
C PHE A 417 -14.15 3.71 -26.64
N ALA A 418 -13.44 2.62 -26.94
CA ALA A 418 -12.34 2.62 -27.89
C ALA A 418 -12.80 3.01 -29.31
N LEU A 419 -13.97 2.54 -29.76
CA LEU A 419 -14.56 2.92 -31.04
C LEU A 419 -14.98 4.40 -31.05
N GLN A 420 -15.60 4.87 -29.98
CA GLN A 420 -15.99 6.28 -29.85
C GLN A 420 -14.75 7.20 -29.84
N ALA A 421 -13.71 6.84 -29.08
CA ALA A 421 -12.45 7.59 -29.02
C ALA A 421 -11.78 7.69 -30.40
N PHE A 422 -11.68 6.56 -31.11
CA PHE A 422 -11.13 6.54 -32.46
C PHE A 422 -11.99 7.31 -33.47
N GLY A 423 -13.32 7.29 -33.30
CA GLY A 423 -14.24 8.09 -34.11
C GLY A 423 -14.10 9.60 -33.88
N ALA A 424 -13.78 10.01 -32.64
CA ALA A 424 -13.56 11.41 -32.27
C ALA A 424 -12.22 11.94 -32.80
N ASP A 425 -11.13 11.18 -32.63
CA ASP A 425 -9.81 11.51 -33.18
C ASP A 425 -9.04 10.23 -33.61
N PRO A 426 -9.02 9.90 -34.91
CA PRO A 426 -8.28 8.75 -35.44
C PRO A 426 -6.76 8.85 -35.32
N THR A 427 -6.23 10.01 -34.90
CA THR A 427 -4.80 10.23 -34.68
C THR A 427 -4.42 10.20 -33.20
N ASN A 428 -5.39 10.09 -32.28
CA ASN A 428 -5.12 9.96 -30.86
C ASN A 428 -4.36 8.66 -30.57
N VAL A 429 -3.28 8.77 -29.80
CA VAL A 429 -2.33 7.67 -29.56
C VAL A 429 -3.00 6.52 -28.82
N ASP A 430 -3.69 6.81 -27.71
CA ASP A 430 -4.36 5.79 -26.91
C ASP A 430 -5.54 5.16 -27.67
N ALA A 431 -6.26 5.95 -28.48
CA ALA A 431 -7.33 5.42 -29.32
C ALA A 431 -6.78 4.38 -30.32
N LEU A 432 -5.62 4.64 -30.93
CA LEU A 432 -4.94 3.71 -31.82
C LEU A 432 -4.46 2.44 -31.09
N LEU A 433 -3.94 2.58 -29.86
CA LEU A 433 -3.53 1.43 -29.02
C LEU A 433 -4.73 0.54 -28.65
N LEU A 434 -5.84 1.15 -28.25
CA LEU A 434 -7.08 0.44 -27.94
C LEU A 434 -7.66 -0.23 -29.18
N GLN A 435 -7.62 0.40 -30.36
CA GLN A 435 -8.03 -0.26 -31.62
C GLN A 435 -7.13 -1.46 -31.95
N ALA A 436 -5.82 -1.36 -31.70
CA ALA A 436 -4.89 -2.47 -31.91
C ALA A 436 -5.21 -3.67 -31.00
N GLU A 437 -5.71 -3.43 -29.79
CA GLU A 437 -6.13 -4.47 -28.84
C GLU A 437 -7.19 -5.40 -29.45
N PHE A 438 -8.21 -4.84 -30.10
CA PHE A 438 -9.34 -5.55 -30.69
C PHE A 438 -9.13 -6.00 -32.15
N THR A 439 -7.95 -5.74 -32.71
CA THR A 439 -7.60 -6.15 -34.08
C THR A 439 -6.96 -7.53 -34.07
N GLU A 440 -7.58 -8.50 -34.76
CA GLU A 440 -7.05 -9.87 -34.87
C GLU A 440 -5.96 -10.02 -35.93
N ALA A 441 -6.09 -9.31 -37.07
CA ALA A 441 -5.12 -9.39 -38.17
C ALA A 441 -3.79 -8.75 -37.77
N LEU A 442 -2.71 -9.56 -37.73
CA LEU A 442 -1.41 -9.14 -37.23
C LEU A 442 -0.84 -7.93 -37.98
N GLU A 443 -0.99 -7.89 -39.31
CA GLU A 443 -0.46 -6.79 -40.13
C GLU A 443 -1.19 -5.46 -39.87
N GLU A 444 -2.52 -5.49 -39.71
CA GLU A 444 -3.28 -4.28 -39.38
C GLU A 444 -3.05 -3.85 -37.92
N LYS A 445 -2.89 -4.80 -36.99
CA LYS A 445 -2.52 -4.51 -35.60
C LYS A 445 -1.16 -3.83 -35.50
N GLU A 446 -0.14 -4.35 -36.19
CA GLU A 446 1.19 -3.76 -36.24
C GLU A 446 1.17 -2.36 -36.86
N LYS A 447 0.37 -2.14 -37.89
CA LYS A 447 0.16 -0.82 -38.51
C LYS A 447 -0.45 0.18 -37.53
N LEU A 448 -1.43 -0.22 -36.71
CA LEU A 448 -2.02 0.63 -35.68
C LEU A 448 -0.98 1.03 -34.62
N PHE A 449 -0.14 0.10 -34.16
CA PHE A 449 0.97 0.42 -33.25
C PHE A 449 1.95 1.44 -33.85
N LYS A 450 2.38 1.23 -35.11
CA LYS A 450 3.26 2.16 -35.80
C LYS A 450 2.63 3.54 -35.99
N GLN A 451 1.32 3.60 -36.26
CA GLN A 451 0.58 4.85 -36.32
C GLN A 451 0.51 5.55 -34.95
N ALA A 452 0.30 4.80 -33.85
CA ALA A 452 0.28 5.34 -32.50
C ALA A 452 1.63 6.00 -32.14
N ILE A 453 2.74 5.30 -32.41
CA ILE A 453 4.09 5.83 -32.21
C ILE A 453 4.33 7.09 -33.05
N PHE A 454 3.97 7.07 -34.33
CA PHE A 454 4.13 8.22 -35.22
C PHE A 454 3.32 9.45 -34.78
N SER A 455 2.08 9.23 -34.33
CA SER A 455 1.23 10.28 -33.78
C SER A 455 1.79 10.84 -32.47
N GLY A 456 2.25 9.95 -31.58
CA GLY A 456 2.81 10.33 -30.29
C GLY A 456 4.11 11.11 -30.42
N GLU A 457 5.01 10.68 -31.31
CA GLU A 457 6.28 11.35 -31.57
C GLU A 457 6.08 12.79 -32.05
N LYS A 458 5.06 13.06 -32.87
CA LYS A 458 4.72 14.42 -33.30
C LYS A 458 4.20 15.33 -32.19
N GLN A 459 3.58 14.75 -31.17
CA GLN A 459 2.97 15.46 -30.05
C GLN A 459 3.91 15.52 -28.83
N PHE A 460 4.99 14.74 -28.86
CA PHE A 460 5.93 14.64 -27.76
C PHE A 460 6.68 15.95 -27.54
N ASN A 461 6.59 16.45 -26.30
CA ASN A 461 7.34 17.61 -25.86
C ASN A 461 8.70 17.17 -25.32
N ASN A 462 9.73 17.30 -26.16
CA ASN A 462 11.13 17.00 -25.79
C ASN A 462 11.82 18.12 -25.00
N GLN A 463 11.13 19.23 -24.71
CA GLN A 463 11.63 20.32 -23.87
C GLN A 463 11.18 20.19 -22.42
N ALA A 464 10.30 19.23 -22.11
CA ALA A 464 9.95 18.91 -20.74
C ALA A 464 11.19 18.41 -19.98
N GLU A 465 11.41 18.94 -18.77
CA GLU A 465 12.53 18.54 -17.91
C GLU A 465 12.45 17.06 -17.52
N ASP A 466 11.24 16.60 -17.19
CA ASP A 466 10.91 15.19 -17.00
C ASP A 466 9.78 14.82 -17.98
N ALA A 467 10.06 13.88 -18.89
CA ALA A 467 9.13 13.46 -19.91
C ALA A 467 7.90 12.74 -19.34
N TRP A 468 8.04 12.04 -18.21
CA TRP A 468 6.94 11.34 -17.54
C TRP A 468 6.09 12.27 -16.68
N ALA A 469 6.71 13.25 -15.99
CA ALA A 469 6.00 14.24 -15.20
C ALA A 469 5.03 15.08 -16.07
N PHE A 470 5.38 15.30 -17.35
CA PHE A 470 4.50 15.93 -18.32
C PHE A 470 3.45 14.95 -18.86
N ALA A 471 2.28 14.90 -18.20
CA ALA A 471 1.22 13.93 -18.50
C ALA A 471 0.88 13.76 -20.01
N PRO A 472 0.84 14.80 -20.86
CA PRO A 472 0.58 14.64 -22.30
C PRO A 472 1.62 13.83 -23.08
N ASN A 473 2.82 13.61 -22.56
CA ASN A 473 3.84 12.76 -23.18
C ASN A 473 3.59 11.25 -22.94
N ARG A 474 2.83 10.88 -21.89
CA ARG A 474 2.67 9.49 -21.46
C ARG A 474 2.05 8.57 -22.53
N PRO A 475 1.06 8.99 -23.35
CA PRO A 475 0.54 8.15 -24.42
C PRO A 475 1.61 7.71 -25.42
N TYR A 476 2.59 8.56 -25.73
CA TYR A 476 3.69 8.20 -26.61
C TYR A 476 4.62 7.15 -25.97
N LEU A 477 5.01 7.34 -24.70
CA LEU A 477 5.81 6.38 -23.94
C LEU A 477 5.10 5.02 -23.83
N ARG A 478 3.79 5.05 -23.54
CA ARG A 478 2.91 3.88 -23.56
C ARG A 478 2.90 3.16 -24.90
N SER A 479 2.90 3.90 -26.02
CA SER A 479 2.91 3.30 -27.35
C SER A 479 4.20 2.52 -27.63
N LEU A 480 5.34 3.00 -27.13
CA LEU A 480 6.63 2.29 -27.22
C LEU A 480 6.62 1.00 -26.41
N LEU A 481 6.15 1.05 -25.15
CA LEU A 481 6.02 -0.13 -24.29
C LEU A 481 5.08 -1.16 -24.91
N SER A 482 3.87 -0.75 -25.30
CA SER A 482 2.81 -1.65 -25.78
C SER A 482 3.23 -2.38 -27.05
N TYR A 483 3.85 -1.66 -27.99
CA TYR A 483 4.36 -2.26 -29.21
C TYR A 483 5.58 -3.16 -28.94
N GLY A 484 6.49 -2.74 -28.06
CA GLY A 484 7.64 -3.54 -27.65
C GLY A 484 7.27 -4.86 -26.98
N VAL A 485 6.26 -4.86 -26.10
CA VAL A 485 5.71 -6.06 -25.46
C VAL A 485 5.03 -6.99 -26.48
N TRP A 486 4.30 -6.42 -27.45
CA TRP A 486 3.72 -7.20 -28.54
C TRP A 486 4.80 -7.85 -29.40
N LEU A 487 5.86 -7.12 -29.76
CA LEU A 487 7.00 -7.68 -30.51
C LEU A 487 7.71 -8.78 -29.72
N TYR A 488 7.95 -8.57 -28.43
CA TYR A 488 8.53 -9.56 -27.53
C TYR A 488 7.72 -10.87 -27.52
N SER A 489 6.40 -10.75 -27.39
CA SER A 489 5.48 -11.90 -27.38
C SER A 489 5.43 -12.64 -28.73
N ASN A 490 5.91 -12.02 -29.81
CA ASN A 490 6.05 -12.61 -31.14
C ASN A 490 7.53 -12.97 -31.44
N GLU A 491 8.38 -13.07 -30.41
CA GLU A 491 9.79 -13.44 -30.50
C GLU A 491 10.64 -12.50 -31.38
N ARG A 492 10.17 -11.27 -31.62
CA ARG A 492 10.87 -10.23 -32.39
C ARG A 492 11.73 -9.38 -31.44
N TYR A 493 12.70 -10.03 -30.80
CA TYR A 493 13.48 -9.45 -29.70
C TYR A 493 14.34 -8.25 -30.11
N THR A 494 14.90 -8.25 -31.32
CA THR A 494 15.70 -7.12 -31.83
C THR A 494 14.88 -5.83 -31.88
N GLU A 495 13.74 -5.85 -32.58
CA GLU A 495 12.86 -4.68 -32.69
C GLU A 495 12.26 -4.29 -31.33
N SER A 496 11.98 -5.27 -30.47
CA SER A 496 11.51 -5.05 -29.10
C SER A 496 12.55 -4.29 -28.26
N SER A 497 13.81 -4.72 -28.29
CA SER A 497 14.91 -4.08 -27.55
C SER A 497 15.16 -2.64 -27.99
N GLU A 498 15.05 -2.33 -29.28
CA GLU A 498 15.21 -0.97 -29.80
C GLU A 498 14.17 -0.02 -29.20
N LEU A 499 12.92 -0.46 -29.09
CA LEU A 499 11.84 0.33 -28.48
C LEU A 499 12.03 0.50 -26.98
N PHE A 500 12.42 -0.56 -26.27
CA PHE A 500 12.65 -0.49 -24.82
C PHE A 500 13.85 0.39 -24.47
N MET A 501 14.95 0.29 -25.21
CA MET A 501 16.10 1.18 -25.03
C MET A 501 15.76 2.63 -25.37
N ARG A 502 14.94 2.86 -26.40
CA ARG A 502 14.41 4.20 -26.70
C ARG A 502 13.56 4.72 -25.54
N LEU A 503 12.73 3.88 -24.93
CA LEU A 503 11.91 4.25 -23.79
C LEU A 503 12.77 4.63 -22.57
N LEU A 504 13.78 3.83 -22.22
CA LEU A 504 14.74 4.15 -21.15
C LEU A 504 15.51 5.46 -21.37
N THR A 505 15.75 5.82 -22.63
CA THR A 505 16.42 7.09 -22.96
C THR A 505 15.48 8.28 -22.79
N LEU A 506 14.17 8.09 -23.00
CA LEU A 506 13.17 9.14 -22.88
C LEU A 506 12.68 9.33 -21.44
N ASP A 507 12.62 8.26 -20.64
CA ASP A 507 12.21 8.24 -19.24
C ASP A 507 13.32 7.67 -18.35
N LEU A 508 14.19 8.55 -17.86
CA LEU A 508 15.39 8.17 -17.11
C LEU A 508 15.10 7.51 -15.74
N HIS A 509 13.89 7.71 -15.21
CA HIS A 509 13.47 7.11 -13.94
C HIS A 509 12.74 5.76 -14.15
N ASP A 510 12.59 5.31 -15.39
CA ASP A 510 11.95 4.04 -15.75
C ASP A 510 10.60 3.83 -15.04
N HIS A 511 9.69 4.81 -15.17
CA HIS A 511 8.36 4.73 -14.55
C HIS A 511 7.52 3.59 -15.14
N GLN A 512 7.94 2.94 -16.22
CA GLN A 512 7.24 1.80 -16.77
C GLN A 512 7.90 0.44 -16.47
N GLY A 513 9.02 0.44 -15.73
CA GLY A 513 9.73 -0.78 -15.36
C GLY A 513 10.26 -1.56 -16.57
N VAL A 514 10.55 -0.88 -17.67
CA VAL A 514 10.91 -1.51 -18.96
C VAL A 514 12.31 -2.09 -18.95
N ARG A 515 13.17 -1.73 -17.98
CA ARG A 515 14.56 -2.22 -17.88
C ARG A 515 14.68 -3.74 -17.96
N TYR A 516 13.80 -4.50 -17.29
CA TYR A 516 13.85 -5.96 -17.30
C TYR A 516 13.48 -6.55 -18.66
N LEU A 517 12.49 -5.96 -19.33
CA LEU A 517 12.13 -6.33 -20.69
C LEU A 517 13.25 -5.99 -21.69
N ALA A 518 13.94 -4.86 -21.49
CA ALA A 518 15.11 -4.50 -22.31
C ALA A 518 16.23 -5.53 -22.15
N ILE A 519 16.59 -5.89 -20.91
CA ILE A 519 17.61 -6.89 -20.61
C ILE A 519 17.21 -8.25 -21.18
N ALA A 520 15.97 -8.71 -20.92
CA ALA A 520 15.47 -9.98 -21.46
C ALA A 520 15.54 -10.02 -23.00
N SER A 521 15.07 -8.98 -23.69
CA SER A 521 15.16 -8.89 -25.16
C SER A 521 16.61 -8.95 -25.66
N LEU A 522 17.56 -8.34 -24.95
CA LEU A 522 18.99 -8.41 -25.29
C LEU A 522 19.56 -9.82 -25.09
N ILE A 523 19.13 -10.53 -24.04
CA ILE A 523 19.52 -11.92 -23.80
C ILE A 523 19.02 -12.82 -24.94
N TYR A 524 17.74 -12.76 -25.31
CA TYR A 524 17.18 -13.65 -26.34
C TYR A 524 17.68 -13.39 -27.77
N GLN A 525 18.30 -12.24 -28.02
CA GLN A 525 18.95 -11.95 -29.30
C GLN A 525 20.47 -12.16 -29.28
N ASP A 526 21.02 -12.78 -28.23
CA ASP A 526 22.45 -13.11 -28.09
C ASP A 526 23.36 -11.87 -27.93
N GLU A 527 22.82 -10.73 -27.50
CA GLU A 527 23.56 -9.48 -27.24
C GLU A 527 23.93 -9.36 -25.75
N ILE A 528 24.59 -10.39 -25.23
CA ILE A 528 24.84 -10.58 -23.79
C ILE A 528 25.69 -9.47 -23.17
N GLU A 529 26.71 -8.98 -23.88
CA GLU A 529 27.54 -7.86 -23.40
C GLU A 529 26.70 -6.59 -23.19
N GLN A 530 25.70 -6.36 -24.05
CA GLN A 530 24.82 -5.21 -23.91
C GLN A 530 23.80 -5.43 -22.80
N ALA A 531 23.27 -6.65 -22.65
CA ALA A 531 22.40 -7.02 -21.53
C ALA A 531 23.10 -6.79 -20.18
N GLU A 532 24.36 -7.22 -20.05
CA GLU A 532 25.20 -7.00 -18.86
C GLU A 532 25.39 -5.51 -18.57
N ARG A 533 25.71 -4.70 -19.58
CA ARG A 533 25.85 -3.24 -19.39
C ARG A 533 24.57 -2.57 -18.88
N VAL A 534 23.40 -2.96 -19.41
CA VAL A 534 22.11 -2.42 -18.96
C VAL A 534 21.78 -2.93 -17.54
N HIS A 535 22.07 -4.19 -17.25
CA HIS A 535 21.92 -4.79 -15.92
C HIS A 535 22.79 -4.09 -14.88
N GLU A 536 24.07 -3.85 -15.16
CA GLU A 536 24.97 -3.10 -14.28
C GLU A 536 24.49 -1.65 -14.08
N ALA A 537 24.04 -0.98 -15.14
CA ALA A 537 23.55 0.40 -15.07
C ALA A 537 22.32 0.57 -14.17
N CYS A 538 21.52 -0.49 -13.98
CA CYS A 538 20.34 -0.48 -13.12
C CYS A 538 20.57 -1.09 -11.73
N ALA A 539 21.81 -1.47 -11.39
CA ALA A 539 22.12 -2.20 -10.16
C ALA A 539 21.69 -1.44 -8.89
N GLU A 540 21.99 -0.15 -8.80
CA GLU A 540 21.71 0.67 -7.61
C GLU A 540 20.22 0.69 -7.23
N ILE A 541 19.33 0.55 -8.21
CA ILE A 541 17.87 0.60 -8.01
C ILE A 541 17.19 -0.78 -8.08
N SER A 542 17.91 -1.85 -8.42
CA SER A 542 17.33 -3.17 -8.72
C SER A 542 17.92 -4.33 -7.91
N GLN A 543 18.87 -4.06 -7.01
CA GLN A 543 19.62 -5.09 -6.27
C GLN A 543 18.78 -6.00 -5.37
N GLU A 544 17.57 -5.61 -5.03
CA GLU A 544 16.62 -6.40 -4.22
C GLU A 544 15.46 -6.99 -5.04
N ASP A 545 15.43 -6.75 -6.36
CA ASP A 545 14.35 -7.22 -7.22
C ASP A 545 14.60 -8.66 -7.69
N ALA A 546 13.62 -9.55 -7.53
CA ALA A 546 13.77 -10.94 -7.98
C ALA A 546 14.05 -11.05 -9.50
N ALA A 547 13.38 -10.21 -10.31
CA ALA A 547 13.60 -10.13 -11.76
C ALA A 547 15.07 -9.83 -12.11
N TYR A 548 15.71 -8.94 -11.35
CA TYR A 548 17.12 -8.56 -11.55
C TYR A 548 18.07 -9.74 -11.37
N HIS A 549 17.87 -10.55 -10.33
CA HIS A 549 18.72 -11.72 -10.06
C HIS A 549 18.43 -12.88 -11.01
N TYR A 550 17.18 -13.08 -11.40
CA TYR A 550 16.85 -14.08 -12.44
C TYR A 550 17.49 -13.73 -13.79
N LEU A 551 17.52 -12.45 -14.18
CA LEU A 551 18.19 -12.02 -15.39
C LEU A 551 19.72 -12.07 -15.27
N ALA A 552 20.29 -11.76 -14.10
CA ALA A 552 21.72 -11.96 -13.84
C ALA A 552 22.13 -13.44 -14.01
N TRP A 553 21.30 -14.34 -13.48
CA TRP A 553 21.48 -15.77 -13.65
C TRP A 553 21.48 -16.18 -15.13
N LEU A 554 20.53 -15.69 -15.94
CA LEU A 554 20.51 -15.97 -17.38
C LEU A 554 21.75 -15.45 -18.12
N ILE A 555 22.20 -14.22 -17.81
CA ILE A 555 23.42 -13.63 -18.38
C ILE A 555 24.64 -14.51 -18.06
N GLU A 556 24.82 -14.89 -16.79
CA GLU A 556 25.96 -15.71 -16.36
C GLU A 556 25.90 -17.14 -16.92
N MET A 557 24.70 -17.73 -17.00
CA MET A 557 24.47 -19.02 -17.63
C MET A 557 24.94 -19.03 -19.08
N ASP A 558 24.63 -17.97 -19.84
CA ASP A 558 25.04 -17.85 -21.23
C ASP A 558 26.56 -17.65 -21.37
N LYS A 559 27.13 -16.67 -20.63
CA LYS A 559 28.57 -16.35 -20.64
C LYS A 559 29.46 -17.56 -20.33
N THR A 560 29.00 -18.43 -19.44
CA THR A 560 29.80 -19.54 -18.90
C THR A 560 29.35 -20.90 -19.41
N GLN A 561 28.34 -20.94 -20.28
CA GLN A 561 27.73 -22.18 -20.78
C GLN A 561 27.28 -23.11 -19.64
N GLY A 562 26.90 -22.51 -18.50
CA GLY A 562 26.45 -23.21 -17.29
C GLY A 562 27.54 -23.80 -16.39
N GLU A 563 28.82 -23.49 -16.61
CA GLU A 563 29.94 -24.09 -15.86
C GLU A 563 30.43 -23.24 -14.66
N SER A 564 29.70 -22.19 -14.26
CA SER A 564 30.11 -21.23 -13.21
C SER A 564 29.43 -21.45 -11.86
N GLU A 565 30.22 -21.42 -10.78
CA GLU A 565 29.70 -21.40 -9.39
C GLU A 565 28.85 -20.16 -9.11
N HIS A 566 29.15 -19.02 -9.76
CA HIS A 566 28.38 -17.78 -9.60
C HIS A 566 26.94 -17.89 -10.15
N SER A 567 26.72 -18.70 -11.19
CA SER A 567 25.38 -18.94 -11.72
C SER A 567 24.46 -19.57 -10.65
N ALA A 568 24.99 -20.53 -9.89
CA ALA A 568 24.24 -21.15 -8.79
C ALA A 568 23.95 -20.16 -7.65
N GLU A 569 24.86 -19.22 -7.38
CA GLU A 569 24.65 -18.17 -6.38
C GLU A 569 23.57 -17.18 -6.80
N PHE A 570 23.58 -16.70 -8.05
CA PHE A 570 22.52 -15.83 -8.58
C PHE A 570 21.16 -16.52 -8.57
N PHE A 571 21.08 -17.77 -9.00
CA PHE A 571 19.82 -18.52 -8.97
C PHE A 571 19.31 -18.68 -7.54
N LYS A 572 20.18 -19.02 -6.58
CA LYS A 572 19.80 -19.16 -5.17
C LYS A 572 19.34 -17.83 -4.56
N LYS A 573 19.96 -16.71 -4.94
CA LYS A 573 19.52 -15.38 -4.50
C LYS A 573 18.17 -15.02 -5.12
N ALA A 574 17.97 -15.28 -6.40
CA ALA A 574 16.71 -15.07 -7.10
C ALA A 574 15.57 -15.92 -6.50
N GLU A 575 15.81 -17.20 -6.25
CA GLU A 575 14.84 -18.12 -5.65
C GLU A 575 14.50 -17.76 -4.19
N ARG A 576 15.45 -17.20 -3.44
CA ARG A 576 15.16 -16.64 -2.11
C ARG A 576 14.18 -15.47 -2.19
N LEU A 577 14.33 -14.60 -3.20
CA LEU A 577 13.48 -13.42 -3.37
C LEU A 577 12.10 -13.78 -3.96
N ASN A 578 12.03 -14.74 -4.87
CA ASN A 578 10.77 -15.27 -5.36
C ASN A 578 10.86 -16.77 -5.68
N PRO A 579 10.49 -17.66 -4.74
CA PRO A 579 10.66 -19.12 -4.91
C PRO A 579 9.68 -19.72 -5.93
N TYR A 580 8.59 -19.03 -6.25
CA TYR A 580 7.56 -19.54 -7.16
C TYR A 580 8.04 -19.59 -8.61
N VAL A 581 8.97 -18.73 -9.00
CA VAL A 581 9.56 -18.74 -10.35
C VAL A 581 10.31 -20.04 -10.62
N GLY A 582 11.07 -20.54 -9.64
CA GLY A 582 11.76 -21.85 -9.75
C GLY A 582 10.78 -23.00 -10.00
N ALA A 583 9.60 -22.97 -9.37
CA ALA A 583 8.55 -23.96 -9.61
C ALA A 583 7.97 -23.88 -11.03
N LEU A 584 7.76 -22.67 -11.56
CA LEU A 584 7.28 -22.46 -12.94
C LEU A 584 8.30 -22.96 -13.98
N ILE A 585 9.59 -22.68 -13.76
CA ILE A 585 10.70 -23.19 -14.58
C ILE A 585 10.69 -24.71 -14.57
N HIS A 586 10.65 -25.34 -13.39
CA HIS A 586 10.69 -26.80 -13.26
C HIS A 586 9.48 -27.49 -13.90
N ALA A 587 8.30 -26.89 -13.75
CA ALA A 587 7.08 -27.41 -14.34
C ALA A 587 7.00 -27.21 -15.86
N GLY A 588 7.82 -26.30 -16.42
CA GLY A 588 7.68 -25.88 -17.82
C GLY A 588 6.32 -25.24 -18.08
N ALA A 589 5.85 -24.41 -17.16
CA ALA A 589 4.51 -23.82 -17.21
C ALA A 589 4.33 -22.92 -18.45
N GLU A 590 3.13 -22.88 -19.02
CA GLU A 590 2.82 -21.96 -20.11
C GLU A 590 2.92 -20.50 -19.63
N LYS A 591 3.53 -19.63 -20.44
CA LYS A 591 3.72 -18.22 -20.10
C LYS A 591 2.40 -17.47 -20.26
N ALA A 592 1.95 -16.81 -19.19
CA ALA A 592 0.80 -15.92 -19.26
C ALA A 592 1.15 -14.65 -20.07
N PRO A 593 0.18 -14.00 -20.73
CA PRO A 593 0.42 -12.72 -21.39
C PRO A 593 0.90 -11.65 -20.41
N PHE A 594 1.71 -10.71 -20.90
CA PHE A 594 2.10 -9.54 -20.12
C PHE A 594 0.85 -8.78 -19.62
N PRO A 595 0.82 -8.33 -18.35
CA PRO A 595 -0.36 -7.69 -17.79
C PRO A 595 -0.70 -6.39 -18.53
N LYS A 596 -2.00 -6.11 -18.66
CA LYS A 596 -2.48 -4.79 -19.10
C LYS A 596 -2.41 -3.78 -17.96
N SER A 597 -2.83 -4.20 -16.77
CA SER A 597 -2.82 -3.42 -15.53
C SER A 597 -2.78 -4.40 -14.36
N ALA A 598 -1.70 -4.38 -13.59
CA ALA A 598 -1.54 -5.21 -12.40
C ALA A 598 -0.78 -4.44 -11.32
N SER A 599 -1.22 -4.62 -10.07
CA SER A 599 -0.45 -4.24 -8.89
C SER A 599 0.24 -5.50 -8.38
N VAL A 600 1.55 -5.57 -8.57
CA VAL A 600 2.38 -6.74 -8.31
C VAL A 600 3.14 -6.53 -7.02
N LYS A 601 3.02 -7.49 -6.09
CA LYS A 601 3.74 -7.46 -4.82
C LYS A 601 5.01 -8.35 -4.92
N PRO A 602 6.19 -7.85 -4.53
CA PRO A 602 7.41 -8.64 -4.49
C PRO A 602 7.27 -9.99 -3.75
N GLY A 603 7.92 -11.03 -4.26
CA GLY A 603 7.94 -12.38 -3.69
C GLY A 603 6.63 -13.16 -3.80
N THR A 604 5.62 -12.64 -4.52
CA THR A 604 4.32 -13.32 -4.69
C THR A 604 4.25 -14.18 -5.94
N PRO A 605 3.27 -15.10 -6.03
CA PRO A 605 2.99 -15.84 -7.28
C PRO A 605 2.65 -14.94 -8.47
N ASP A 606 2.00 -13.79 -8.23
CA ASP A 606 1.66 -12.83 -9.29
C ASP A 606 2.93 -12.19 -9.88
N GLU A 607 3.89 -11.85 -9.03
CA GLU A 607 5.21 -11.42 -9.49
C GLU A 607 5.93 -12.54 -10.23
N ALA A 608 5.81 -13.79 -9.77
CA ALA A 608 6.45 -14.92 -10.41
C ALA A 608 5.96 -15.12 -11.84
N HIS A 609 4.67 -14.89 -12.12
CA HIS A 609 4.12 -14.92 -13.48
C HIS A 609 4.67 -13.80 -14.37
N TYR A 610 4.84 -12.60 -13.82
CA TYR A 610 5.49 -11.49 -14.52
C TYR A 610 6.96 -11.80 -14.84
N ILE A 611 7.71 -12.33 -13.88
CA ILE A 611 9.11 -12.75 -14.09
C ILE A 611 9.18 -13.89 -15.11
N TRP A 612 8.29 -14.88 -15.00
CA TRP A 612 8.20 -16.02 -15.91
C TRP A 612 7.83 -15.66 -17.35
N PHE A 613 7.22 -14.50 -17.58
CA PHE A 613 7.05 -13.98 -18.94
C PHE A 613 8.40 -13.60 -19.59
N MET A 614 9.37 -13.13 -18.78
CA MET A 614 10.66 -12.62 -19.23
C MET A 614 11.75 -13.70 -19.29
N LEU A 615 11.74 -14.67 -18.38
CA LEU A 615 12.48 -15.94 -18.54
C LEU A 615 11.73 -16.84 -19.53
#